data_AF-A0A7S4FJH8-F1
#
_entry.id   AF-A0A7S4FJH8-F1
#
_cell.length_a   1.000
_cell.length_b   1.000
_cell.length_c   1.000
_cell.angle_alpha   90.00
_cell.angle_beta   90.00
_cell.angle_gamma   90.00
#
_symmetry.space_group_name_H-M   'P 1'
#
loop_
_entity.id
_entity.type
_entity.pdbx_description
1 polymer ?
#
loop_
_entity_poly.entity_id
_entity_poly.type
_entity_poly.pdbx_seq_one_letter_code
_entity_poly.pdbx_strand_id
1 'polypeptide(L)'
;VVKTALAPFLCMVSDQEAWVPDAPIHSHGDQGIRGTMEDLWVVVEHLRSFCGFPVPEGQTDDIFIGLYDGHTGKEAAEFARDHLHYYLANQPTYETDMEASLAKTFFQTDEGFIRSAPGSE
;
A
#
# COMPACT_ATOMS: atom_id res chain seq x y z
N VAL A 1 -6.67 -14.84 2.79
CA VAL A 1 -5.63 -14.78 1.73
C VAL A 1 -5.88 -13.55 0.91
N VAL A 2 -5.30 -12.42 1.30
CA VAL A 2 -5.26 -11.22 0.48
C VAL A 2 -4.48 -11.61 -0.78
N LYS A 3 -5.19 -11.78 -1.90
CA LYS A 3 -4.52 -11.74 -3.20
C LYS A 3 -4.22 -10.28 -3.49
N THR A 4 -3.27 -9.71 -2.77
CA THR A 4 -2.42 -8.74 -3.44
C THR A 4 -1.80 -9.53 -4.55
N ALA A 5 -2.20 -9.23 -5.79
CA ALA A 5 -1.50 -9.72 -6.94
C ALA A 5 -0.02 -9.48 -6.66
N LEU A 6 0.72 -10.59 -6.48
CA LEU A 6 2.17 -10.62 -6.59
C LEU A 6 2.48 -10.31 -8.06
N ALA A 7 2.23 -9.07 -8.44
CA ALA A 7 2.98 -8.40 -9.45
C ALA A 7 3.65 -7.27 -8.66
N PRO A 8 4.96 -7.34 -8.41
CA PRO A 8 5.70 -6.12 -8.13
C PRO A 8 5.64 -5.31 -9.42
N PHE A 9 4.51 -4.65 -9.69
CA PHE A 9 4.57 -3.34 -10.33
C PHE A 9 4.96 -2.36 -9.24
N LEU A 10 6.17 -2.58 -8.72
CA LEU A 10 7.07 -1.48 -8.51
C LEU A 10 7.01 -0.71 -9.83
N CYS A 11 6.38 0.47 -9.83
CA CYS A 11 6.71 1.44 -10.85
C CYS A 11 8.16 1.85 -10.58
N MET A 12 9.11 0.96 -10.90
CA MET A 12 10.37 1.46 -11.40
C MET A 12 9.99 2.05 -12.73
N VAL A 13 9.89 3.37 -12.77
CA VAL A 13 10.08 4.08 -14.03
C VAL A 13 11.47 3.66 -14.48
N SER A 14 11.53 2.74 -15.44
CA SER A 14 12.77 2.38 -16.12
C SER A 14 13.39 3.65 -16.69
N ASP A 15 14.71 3.77 -16.60
CA ASP A 15 15.58 4.90 -16.98
C ASP A 15 15.41 5.49 -18.41
N GLN A 16 14.22 5.91 -18.84
CA GLN A 16 14.04 6.58 -20.16
C GLN A 16 12.98 7.68 -20.25
N GLU A 17 12.18 7.98 -19.22
CA GLU A 17 11.28 9.15 -19.23
C GLU A 17 11.58 10.07 -18.05
N ALA A 18 11.71 11.37 -18.31
CA ALA A 18 12.00 12.38 -17.30
C ALA A 18 10.88 12.37 -16.24
N TRP A 19 11.24 12.09 -14.99
CA TRP A 19 10.34 12.24 -13.84
C TRP A 19 9.75 13.65 -13.85
N VAL A 20 8.42 13.74 -13.97
CA VAL A 20 7.69 15.01 -13.89
C VAL A 20 7.25 15.19 -12.44
N PRO A 21 7.89 16.09 -11.68
CA PRO A 21 7.34 16.48 -10.38
C PRO A 21 5.92 16.98 -10.58
N ASP A 22 5.02 16.61 -9.67
CA ASP A 22 3.64 17.12 -9.59
C ASP A 22 2.67 16.66 -10.68
N ALA A 23 2.95 15.55 -11.36
CA ALA A 23 1.95 14.94 -12.23
C ALA A 23 0.68 14.60 -11.42
N PRO A 24 -0.52 15.05 -11.85
CA PRO A 24 -1.74 14.79 -11.11
C PRO A 24 -2.06 13.29 -11.08
N ILE A 25 -2.36 12.76 -9.90
CA ILE A 25 -2.79 11.38 -9.70
C ILE A 25 -4.31 11.32 -9.79
N HIS A 26 -4.82 10.40 -10.61
CA HIS A 26 -6.24 10.14 -10.76
C HIS A 26 -6.53 8.69 -10.41
N SER A 27 -7.65 8.46 -9.74
CA SER A 27 -8.16 7.13 -9.41
C SER A 27 -9.64 7.02 -9.77
N HIS A 28 -10.03 5.82 -10.19
CA HIS A 28 -11.41 5.50 -10.53
C HIS A 28 -11.66 4.04 -10.16
N GLY A 29 -12.87 3.75 -9.68
CA GLY A 29 -13.34 2.39 -9.42
C GLY A 29 -14.66 2.15 -10.12
N ASP A 30 -14.80 0.96 -10.71
CA ASP A 30 -16.03 0.51 -11.37
C ASP A 30 -16.42 -0.87 -10.83
N GLN A 31 -17.59 -0.96 -10.20
CA GLN A 31 -18.13 -2.21 -9.68
C GLN A 31 -18.59 -3.16 -10.81
N GLY A 32 -18.93 -2.60 -11.97
CA GLY A 32 -19.53 -3.33 -13.08
C GLY A 32 -20.80 -4.09 -12.65
N ILE A 33 -20.85 -5.39 -13.00
CA ILE A 33 -22.01 -6.26 -12.76
C ILE A 33 -21.97 -7.01 -11.43
N ARG A 34 -20.96 -6.76 -10.57
CA ARG A 34 -20.78 -7.47 -9.31
C ARG A 34 -21.85 -7.03 -8.28
N GLY A 35 -22.18 -7.93 -7.36
CA GLY A 35 -23.15 -7.63 -6.29
C GLY A 35 -22.60 -6.66 -5.23
N THR A 36 -21.29 -6.60 -5.06
CA THR A 36 -20.57 -5.74 -4.11
C THR A 36 -19.28 -5.22 -4.77
N MET A 37 -18.85 -4.01 -4.40
CA MET A 37 -17.54 -3.46 -4.75
C MET A 37 -16.52 -3.94 -3.70
N GLU A 38 -15.73 -4.95 -4.05
CA GLU A 38 -14.67 -5.48 -3.18
C GLU A 38 -13.28 -4.90 -3.51
N ASP A 39 -13.12 -4.25 -4.67
CA ASP A 39 -11.88 -3.53 -4.98
C ASP A 39 -11.80 -2.21 -4.22
N LEU A 40 -10.62 -1.94 -3.68
CA LEU A 40 -10.28 -0.76 -2.92
C LEU A 40 -8.96 -0.20 -3.43
N TRP A 41 -8.76 1.08 -3.18
CA TRP A 41 -7.51 1.75 -3.52
C TRP A 41 -7.17 2.82 -2.49
N VAL A 42 -5.89 3.18 -2.42
CA VAL A 42 -5.39 4.31 -1.64
C VAL A 42 -4.29 5.01 -2.41
N VAL A 43 -4.27 6.35 -2.32
CA VAL A 43 -3.19 7.20 -2.80
C VAL A 43 -2.73 8.04 -1.61
N VAL A 44 -1.44 7.97 -1.27
CA VAL A 44 -0.82 8.77 -0.22
C VAL A 44 0.34 9.52 -0.85
N GLU A 45 0.14 10.80 -1.16
CA GLU A 45 1.12 11.64 -1.88
C GLU A 45 2.33 12.05 -1.02
N HIS A 46 2.19 12.02 0.30
CA HIS A 46 3.23 12.36 1.26
C HIS A 46 3.32 11.26 2.31
N LEU A 47 3.79 10.08 1.92
CA LEU A 47 3.70 8.85 2.71
C LEU A 47 4.30 9.01 4.11
N ARG A 48 5.54 9.49 4.20
CA ARG A 48 6.25 9.56 5.47
C ARG A 48 5.62 10.60 6.37
N SER A 49 5.35 11.80 5.84
CA SER A 49 4.72 12.88 6.58
C SER A 49 3.31 12.51 7.06
N PHE A 50 2.51 11.87 6.19
CA PHE A 50 1.17 11.39 6.52
C PHE A 50 1.20 10.36 7.65
N CYS A 51 2.17 9.45 7.62
CA CYS A 51 2.37 8.43 8.66
C CYS A 51 3.10 8.94 9.92
N GLY A 52 3.49 10.22 9.96
CA GLY A 52 4.18 10.83 11.11
C GLY A 52 5.68 10.50 11.21
N PHE A 53 6.30 10.07 10.11
CA PHE A 53 7.74 9.80 10.02
C PHE A 53 8.48 10.98 9.36
N PRO A 54 9.73 11.27 9.78
CA PRO A 54 10.51 12.32 9.16
C PRO A 54 10.93 11.93 7.73
N VAL A 55 10.85 12.88 6.81
CA VAL A 55 11.46 12.79 5.47
C VAL A 55 12.95 13.10 5.61
N PRO A 56 13.87 12.28 5.06
CA PRO A 56 15.30 12.56 5.09
C PRO A 56 15.65 13.92 4.47
N GLU A 57 16.66 14.58 5.02
CA GLU A 57 17.11 15.88 4.51
C GLU A 57 17.59 15.77 3.05
N GLY A 58 17.12 16.68 2.20
CA GLY A 58 17.44 16.69 0.77
C GLY A 58 16.62 15.71 -0.08
N GLN A 59 15.65 14.99 0.51
CA GLN A 59 14.70 14.14 -0.22
C GLN A 59 13.29 14.75 -0.23
N THR A 60 12.52 14.42 -1.27
CA THR A 60 11.08 14.65 -1.30
C THR A 60 10.36 13.50 -0.61
N ASP A 61 9.15 13.74 -0.10
CA ASP A 61 8.34 12.67 0.46
C ASP A 61 7.93 11.68 -0.64
N ASP A 62 7.76 10.42 -0.26
CA ASP A 62 7.40 9.34 -1.18
C ASP A 62 5.90 9.30 -1.42
N ILE A 63 5.51 8.80 -2.60
CA ILE A 63 4.12 8.55 -2.95
C ILE A 63 3.84 7.06 -2.83
N PHE A 64 2.80 6.69 -2.09
CA PHE A 64 2.30 5.32 -2.02
C PHE A 64 0.99 5.18 -2.77
N ILE A 65 0.89 4.15 -3.61
CA ILE A 65 -0.34 3.79 -4.31
C ILE A 65 -0.61 2.30 -4.06
N GLY A 66 -1.78 2.00 -3.50
CA GLY A 66 -2.22 0.64 -3.22
C GLY A 66 -3.52 0.32 -3.95
N LEU A 67 -3.59 -0.85 -4.57
CA LEU A 67 -4.80 -1.42 -5.17
C LEU A 67 -5.05 -2.79 -4.54
N TYR A 68 -6.27 -3.04 -4.09
CA TYR A 68 -6.63 -4.22 -3.32
C TYR A 68 -7.89 -4.84 -3.91
N ASP A 69 -7.80 -6.10 -4.33
CA ASP A 69 -8.93 -6.89 -4.85
C ASP A 69 -9.43 -7.81 -3.71
N GLY A 70 -10.56 -7.45 -3.11
CA GLY A 70 -11.23 -8.29 -2.13
C GLY A 70 -11.86 -9.53 -2.77
N HIS A 71 -11.86 -10.64 -2.06
CA HIS A 71 -12.49 -11.87 -2.55
C HIS A 71 -13.12 -12.62 -1.39
N THR A 72 -14.42 -12.90 -1.48
CA THR A 72 -15.21 -13.50 -0.38
C THR A 72 -15.37 -12.53 0.79
N GLY A 73 -15.58 -11.25 0.49
CA GLY A 73 -15.59 -10.16 1.46
C GLY A 73 -14.49 -9.14 1.20
N LYS A 74 -14.73 -7.92 1.68
CA LYS A 74 -13.83 -6.76 1.51
C LYS A 74 -12.95 -6.51 2.73
N GLU A 75 -13.18 -7.20 3.83
CA GLU A 75 -12.59 -6.91 5.14
C GLU A 75 -11.06 -6.98 5.10
N ALA A 76 -10.51 -7.98 4.42
CA ALA A 76 -9.06 -8.11 4.29
C ALA A 76 -8.44 -7.01 3.39
N ALA A 77 -9.16 -6.61 2.34
CA ALA A 77 -8.75 -5.52 1.46
C ALA A 77 -8.87 -4.15 2.18
N GLU A 78 -9.91 -3.94 3.00
CA GLU A 78 -10.07 -2.76 3.86
C GLU A 78 -8.93 -2.68 4.88
N PHE A 79 -8.62 -3.79 5.56
CA PHE A 79 -7.51 -3.84 6.50
C PHE A 79 -6.17 -3.50 5.83
N ALA A 80 -5.89 -4.08 4.66
CA ALA A 80 -4.67 -3.80 3.92
C ALA A 80 -4.59 -2.34 3.46
N ARG A 81 -5.69 -1.77 2.93
CA ARG A 81 -5.78 -0.35 2.55
C ARG A 81 -5.40 0.57 3.71
N ASP A 82 -5.90 0.25 4.90
CA ASP A 82 -5.78 1.12 6.07
C ASP A 82 -4.43 0.99 6.80
N HIS A 83 -3.73 -0.14 6.69
CA HIS A 83 -2.54 -0.42 7.51
C HIS A 83 -1.25 -0.64 6.72
N LEU A 84 -1.32 -1.14 5.48
CA LEU A 84 -0.12 -1.57 4.73
C LEU A 84 0.89 -0.42 4.54
N HIS A 85 0.41 0.75 4.13
CA HIS A 85 1.26 1.93 3.87
C HIS A 85 1.93 2.45 5.17
N TYR A 86 1.20 2.44 6.29
CA TYR A 86 1.75 2.80 7.59
C TYR A 86 2.80 1.80 8.08
N TYR A 87 2.52 0.50 7.97
CA TYR A 87 3.49 -0.54 8.32
C TYR A 87 4.75 -0.47 7.46
N LEU A 88 4.63 -0.09 6.18
CA LEU A 88 5.76 0.09 5.28
C LEU A 88 6.62 1.26 5.74
N ALA A 89 6.03 2.43 5.93
CA ALA A 89 6.74 3.65 6.35
C ALA A 89 7.46 3.47 7.70
N ASN A 90 6.95 2.59 8.56
CA ASN A 90 7.55 2.25 9.86
C ASN A 90 8.64 1.16 9.79
N GLN A 91 8.94 0.56 8.63
CA GLN A 91 9.96 -0.49 8.57
C GLN A 91 11.36 0.08 8.85
N PRO A 92 12.16 -0.56 9.71
CA PRO A 92 13.54 -0.11 9.98
C PRO A 92 14.43 -0.13 8.74
N THR A 93 14.09 -0.98 7.76
CA THR A 93 14.82 -1.13 6.50
C THR A 93 14.25 -0.30 5.37
N TYR A 94 13.28 0.60 5.62
CA TYR A 94 12.58 1.36 4.58
C TYR A 94 13.55 2.07 3.61
N GLU A 95 14.56 2.75 4.16
CA GLU A 95 15.56 3.53 3.40
C GLU A 95 16.68 2.66 2.80
N THR A 96 16.91 1.46 3.33
CA THR A 96 18.12 0.67 3.05
C THR A 96 17.86 -0.58 2.23
N ASP A 97 16.67 -1.17 2.36
CA ASP A 97 16.25 -2.40 1.70
C ASP A 97 14.72 -2.40 1.57
N MET A 98 14.25 -1.84 0.46
CA MET A 98 12.82 -1.72 0.15
C MET A 98 12.18 -3.10 -0.07
N GLU A 99 12.89 -4.06 -0.65
CA GLU A 99 12.38 -5.42 -0.90
C GLU A 99 12.10 -6.14 0.42
N ALA A 100 13.07 -6.14 1.35
CA ALA A 100 12.88 -6.73 2.67
C ALA A 100 11.80 -5.99 3.48
N SER A 101 11.72 -4.66 3.33
CA SER A 101 10.68 -3.86 3.98
C SER A 101 9.29 -4.22 3.50
N LEU A 102 9.08 -4.33 2.19
CA LEU A 102 7.81 -4.77 1.61
C LEU A 102 7.44 -6.16 2.09
N ALA A 103 8.37 -7.13 2.01
CA ALA A 103 8.12 -8.49 2.45
C ALA A 103 7.64 -8.53 3.92
N LYS A 104 8.36 -7.88 4.83
CA LYS A 104 7.98 -7.80 6.26
C LYS A 104 6.65 -7.10 6.47
N THR A 105 6.38 -6.04 5.72
CA THR A 105 5.14 -5.27 5.79
C THR A 105 3.94 -6.15 5.42
N PHE A 106 4.04 -6.95 4.36
CA PHE A 106 2.98 -7.87 3.96
C PHE A 106 2.70 -8.90 5.04
N PHE A 107 3.73 -9.53 5.61
CA PHE A 107 3.57 -10.47 6.73
C PHE A 107 2.94 -9.79 7.95
N GLN A 108 3.40 -8.61 8.33
CA GLN A 108 2.86 -7.85 9.45
C GLN A 108 1.38 -7.48 9.24
N THR A 109 1.00 -7.16 8.01
CA THR A 109 -0.38 -6.82 7.64
C THR A 109 -1.31 -8.02 7.74
N ASP A 110 -0.89 -9.19 7.23
CA ASP A 110 -1.66 -10.43 7.30
C ASP A 110 -1.87 -10.88 8.76
N GLU A 111 -0.79 -10.86 9.56
CA GLU A 111 -0.83 -11.13 10.99
C GLU A 111 -1.72 -10.14 11.76
N GLY A 112 -1.66 -8.86 11.39
CA GLY A 112 -2.54 -7.82 11.94
C GLY A 112 -4.01 -8.09 11.66
N PHE A 113 -4.34 -8.47 10.43
CA PHE A 113 -5.70 -8.81 10.02
C PHE A 113 -6.23 -10.01 10.82
N ILE A 114 -5.45 -11.08 10.94
CA ILE A 114 -5.82 -12.27 11.72
C ILE A 114 -6.11 -11.91 13.18
N ARG A 115 -5.27 -11.08 13.82
CA ARG A 115 -5.49 -10.62 15.21
C ARG A 115 -6.66 -9.65 15.36
N SER A 116 -7.03 -8.93 14.30
CA SER A 116 -8.21 -8.06 14.33
C SER A 116 -9.53 -8.83 14.26
N ALA A 117 -9.48 -10.12 13.89
CA ALA A 117 -10.66 -10.96 13.80
C ALA A 117 -11.22 -11.28 15.21
N PRO A 118 -12.55 -11.22 15.39
CA PRO A 118 -13.17 -11.53 16.67
C PRO A 118 -12.92 -12.99 17.07
N GLY A 119 -12.39 -13.20 18.29
CA GLY A 119 -12.10 -14.53 18.86
C GLY A 119 -10.63 -14.98 18.81
N SER A 120 -9.70 -14.06 18.59
CA SER A 120 -8.24 -14.31 18.55
C SER A 120 -7.50 -14.04 19.88
N GLU A 121 -8.24 -13.87 20.99
CA GLU A 121 -7.70 -13.81 22.37
C GLU A 121 -7.75 -15.16 23.09
#